data_AF-A0A453KV20-F1
#
_entry.id   AF-A0A453KV20-F1
#
_cell.length_a   1.000
_cell.length_b   1.000
_cell.length_c   1.000
_cell.angle_alpha   90.00
_cell.angle_beta   90.00
_cell.angle_gamma   90.00
#
_symmetry.space_group_name_H-M   'P 1'
#
loop_
_entity.id
_entity.type
_entity.pdbx_description
1 polymer ?
#
loop_
_entity_poly.entity_id
_entity_poly.type
_entity_poly.pdbx_seq_one_letter_code
_entity_poly.pdbx_strand_id
1 'polypeptide(L)'
;MDFDGNIIGMNFYDKKETPFVPGFIMLKCLQHFNDFGRVIRPLHGLRVKTLHEEQLTVLEKIHLVFPGVCGVIVEKVQVPSPEHSEIKVGDIITHVDGIPFSSAAEVVVILFLDGINPSQLPSLLTLPGSTNHAAKLITYA
;
A
#
# COMPACT_ATOMS: atom_id res chain seq x y z
N MET A 1 -17.62 3.40 -15.14
CA MET A 1 -18.23 2.21 -15.77
C MET A 1 -17.39 1.87 -16.99
N ASP A 2 -17.18 0.59 -17.30
CA ASP A 2 -16.54 0.22 -18.57
C ASP A 2 -17.54 0.30 -19.74
N PHE A 3 -17.12 -0.10 -20.94
CA PHE A 3 -17.97 -0.06 -22.14
C PHE A 3 -19.13 -1.09 -22.11
N ASP A 4 -19.04 -2.11 -21.26
CA ASP A 4 -20.04 -3.17 -21.13
C ASP A 4 -21.08 -2.86 -20.04
N GLY A 5 -20.92 -1.75 -19.32
CA GLY A 5 -21.83 -1.38 -18.25
C GLY A 5 -21.40 -1.87 -16.87
N ASN A 6 -20.20 -2.44 -16.71
CA ASN A 6 -19.73 -2.93 -15.42
C ASN A 6 -19.23 -1.78 -14.53
N ILE A 7 -19.53 -1.89 -13.24
CA ILE A 7 -19.04 -0.95 -12.23
C ILE A 7 -17.56 -1.23 -11.95
N ILE A 8 -16.69 -0.37 -12.46
CA ILE A 8 -15.23 -0.44 -12.24
C ILE A 8 -14.74 0.37 -11.03
N GLY A 9 -15.63 1.16 -10.41
CA GLY A 9 -15.27 2.08 -9.33
C GLY A 9 -16.40 3.04 -8.96
N MET A 10 -16.13 3.90 -7.97
CA MET A 10 -17.03 4.95 -7.50
C MET A 10 -16.29 6.29 -7.45
N ASN A 11 -16.86 7.30 -8.08
CA ASN A 11 -16.33 8.64 -7.99
C ASN A 11 -16.64 9.26 -6.63
N PHE A 12 -15.74 10.11 -6.14
CA PHE A 12 -16.01 10.97 -5.00
C PHE A 12 -15.70 12.42 -5.36
N TYR A 13 -16.28 13.33 -4.59
CA TYR A 13 -16.13 14.75 -4.85
C TYR A 13 -14.76 15.25 -4.39
N ASP A 14 -14.01 15.87 -5.29
CA ASP A 14 -12.87 16.72 -4.99
C ASP A 14 -13.01 18.07 -5.71
N LYS A 15 -12.34 19.10 -5.19
CA LYS A 15 -12.43 20.46 -5.74
C LYS A 15 -11.67 20.65 -7.04
N LYS A 16 -10.62 19.85 -7.30
CA LYS A 16 -9.72 20.00 -8.46
C LYS A 16 -10.00 18.99 -9.54
N GLU A 17 -10.38 17.78 -9.15
CA GLU A 17 -10.55 16.65 -10.08
C GLU A 17 -11.76 15.78 -9.71
N THR A 18 -12.04 14.77 -10.52
CA THR A 18 -13.04 13.73 -10.22
C THR A 18 -12.32 12.42 -9.91
N PRO A 19 -11.80 12.28 -8.68
CA PRO A 19 -11.10 11.08 -8.29
C PRO A 19 -12.09 9.91 -8.17
N PHE A 20 -11.58 8.70 -8.33
CA PHE A 20 -12.38 7.48 -8.23
C PHE A 20 -11.72 6.47 -7.31
N VAL A 21 -12.54 5.75 -6.56
CA VAL A 21 -12.16 4.56 -5.80
C VAL A 21 -12.37 3.34 -6.69
N PRO A 22 -11.34 2.52 -6.95
CA PRO A 22 -11.50 1.30 -7.74
C PRO A 22 -12.48 0.30 -7.11
N GLY A 23 -13.19 -0.45 -7.96
CA GLY A 23 -14.23 -1.40 -7.54
C GLY A 23 -13.75 -2.48 -6.58
N PHE A 24 -12.52 -2.96 -6.73
CA PHE A 24 -11.95 -3.98 -5.84
C PHE A 24 -11.75 -3.48 -4.40
N ILE A 25 -11.40 -2.19 -4.21
CA ILE A 25 -11.32 -1.58 -2.87
C ILE A 25 -12.71 -1.55 -2.26
N MET A 26 -13.72 -1.15 -3.03
CA MET A 26 -15.11 -1.14 -2.57
C MET A 26 -15.60 -2.53 -2.18
N LEU A 27 -15.26 -3.55 -2.99
CA LEU A 27 -15.67 -4.92 -2.73
C LEU A 27 -15.06 -5.45 -1.44
N LYS A 28 -13.78 -5.17 -1.18
CA LYS A 28 -13.12 -5.52 0.09
C LYS A 28 -13.72 -4.77 1.27
N CYS A 29 -14.02 -3.47 1.13
CA CYS A 29 -14.74 -2.70 2.15
C CYS A 29 -16.09 -3.33 2.49
N LEU A 30 -16.86 -3.73 1.47
CA LEU A 30 -18.16 -4.37 1.66
C LEU A 30 -18.03 -5.74 2.34
N GLN A 31 -17.04 -6.54 1.93
CA GLN A 31 -16.71 -7.81 2.59
C GLN A 31 -16.40 -7.58 4.08
N HIS A 32 -15.50 -6.65 4.41
CA HIS A 32 -15.17 -6.34 5.80
C HIS A 32 -16.38 -5.90 6.60
N PHE A 33 -17.25 -5.08 5.99
CA PHE A 33 -18.47 -4.63 6.65
C PHE A 33 -19.44 -5.78 6.92
N ASN A 34 -19.60 -6.71 5.99
CA ASN A 34 -20.44 -7.89 6.17
C ASN A 34 -19.87 -8.84 7.25
N ASP A 35 -18.55 -9.03 7.28
CA ASP A 35 -17.90 -9.98 8.17
C ASP A 35 -17.73 -9.43 9.60
N PHE A 36 -17.40 -8.13 9.74
CA PHE A 36 -17.00 -7.52 11.01
C PHE A 36 -17.91 -6.38 11.48
N GLY A 37 -18.94 -6.01 10.71
CA GLY A 37 -19.77 -4.84 10.96
C GLY A 37 -19.06 -3.49 10.77
N ARG A 38 -17.81 -3.51 10.27
CA ARG A 38 -16.99 -2.32 10.02
C ARG A 38 -15.89 -2.59 9.00
N VAL A 39 -15.43 -1.55 8.31
CA VAL A 39 -14.22 -1.64 7.48
C VAL A 39 -12.99 -1.67 8.37
N ILE A 40 -12.27 -2.79 8.39
CA ILE A 40 -10.95 -2.88 9.04
C ILE A 40 -9.96 -2.05 8.23
N ARG A 41 -9.32 -1.07 8.88
CA ARG A 41 -8.27 -0.23 8.31
C ARG A 41 -6.96 -0.57 9.02
N PRO A 42 -6.02 -1.26 8.36
CA PRO A 42 -4.72 -1.56 8.94
C PRO A 42 -3.97 -0.25 9.24
N LEU A 43 -4.01 0.20 10.49
CA LEU A 43 -3.41 1.46 10.91
C LEU A 43 -2.03 1.17 11.48
N HIS A 44 -1.02 1.09 10.62
CA HIS A 44 0.36 0.80 11.04
C HIS A 44 1.10 2.03 11.59
N GLY A 45 0.46 3.21 11.59
CA GLY A 45 1.06 4.45 12.10
C GLY A 45 2.23 4.99 11.27
N LEU A 46 2.50 4.40 10.10
CA LEU A 46 3.55 4.85 9.19
C LEU A 46 2.98 5.85 8.17
N ARG A 47 3.69 6.95 7.98
CA ARG A 47 3.54 7.80 6.79
C ARG A 47 4.71 7.52 5.88
N VAL A 48 4.40 7.07 4.66
CA VAL A 48 5.39 6.69 3.65
C VAL A 48 5.19 7.50 2.38
N LYS A 49 6.26 7.62 1.60
CA LYS A 49 6.26 8.28 0.30
C LYS A 49 6.96 7.37 -0.73
N THR A 50 6.48 7.37 -1.96
CA THR A 50 7.12 6.65 -3.06
C THR A 50 8.56 7.11 -3.23
N LEU A 51 9.52 6.18 -3.24
CA LEU A 51 10.94 6.52 -3.29
C LEU A 51 11.30 7.34 -4.54
N HIS A 52 10.73 7.00 -5.70
CA HIS A 52 10.98 7.72 -6.96
C HIS A 52 10.40 9.14 -7.00
N GLU A 53 9.56 9.51 -6.04
CA GLU A 53 9.04 10.88 -5.90
C GLU A 53 9.91 11.74 -4.96
N GLU A 54 11.04 11.21 -4.50
CA GLU A 54 12.00 11.97 -3.69
C GLU A 54 12.84 12.97 -4.51
N GLN A 55 13.45 13.90 -3.78
CA GLN A 55 14.39 14.85 -4.38
C GLN A 55 15.59 14.10 -4.98
N LEU A 56 16.06 14.56 -6.14
CA LEU A 56 17.17 13.93 -6.86
C LEU A 56 18.41 13.73 -5.98
N THR A 57 18.72 14.69 -5.11
CA THR A 57 19.86 14.64 -4.18
C THR A 57 19.76 13.52 -3.15
N VAL A 58 18.54 13.12 -2.76
CA VAL A 58 18.28 11.98 -1.87
C VAL A 58 18.41 10.69 -2.67
N LEU A 59 17.82 10.66 -3.86
CA LEU A 59 17.84 9.49 -4.75
C LEU A 59 19.27 9.11 -5.18
N GLU A 60 20.14 10.09 -5.46
CA GLU A 60 21.55 9.87 -5.80
C GLU A 60 22.33 9.20 -4.67
N LYS A 61 22.14 9.67 -3.43
CA LYS A 61 22.78 9.08 -2.24
C LYS A 61 22.31 7.64 -2.04
N ILE A 62 21.02 7.38 -2.22
CA ILE A 62 20.45 6.05 -2.09
C ILE A 62 20.97 5.14 -3.21
N HIS A 63 21.01 5.61 -4.46
CA HIS A 63 21.50 4.83 -5.60
C HIS A 63 22.98 4.44 -5.47
N LEU A 64 23.80 5.30 -4.85
CA LEU A 64 25.21 5.02 -4.58
C LEU A 64 25.38 3.82 -3.63
N VAL A 65 24.45 3.63 -2.69
CA VAL A 65 24.51 2.56 -1.67
C VAL A 65 23.71 1.33 -2.11
N PHE A 66 22.56 1.55 -2.75
CA PHE A 66 21.61 0.52 -3.19
C PHE A 66 21.23 0.76 -4.66
N PRO A 67 22.06 0.31 -5.62
CA PRO A 67 21.78 0.49 -7.04
C PRO A 67 20.47 -0.18 -7.43
N GLY A 68 19.55 0.58 -8.04
CA GLY A 68 18.28 0.06 -8.57
C GLY A 68 17.23 -0.31 -7.52
N VAL A 69 17.33 0.19 -6.29
CA VAL A 69 16.30 -0.05 -5.27
C VAL A 69 14.99 0.68 -5.63
N CYS A 70 13.87 -0.03 -5.45
CA CYS A 70 12.51 0.48 -5.62
C CYS A 70 11.72 0.24 -4.33
N GLY A 71 10.79 1.13 -3.99
CA GLY A 71 9.97 1.00 -2.80
C GLY A 71 9.44 2.33 -2.28
N VAL A 72 9.25 2.41 -0.96
CA VAL A 72 8.79 3.63 -0.27
C VAL A 72 9.77 4.01 0.84
N ILE A 73 9.89 5.30 1.08
CA ILE A 73 10.64 5.86 2.22
C ILE A 73 9.69 6.22 3.36
N VAL A 74 10.09 5.94 4.60
CA VAL A 74 9.33 6.29 5.80
C VAL A 74 9.54 7.76 6.13
N GLU A 75 8.50 8.58 6.01
CA GLU A 75 8.52 10.01 6.35
C GLU A 75 8.24 10.25 7.84
N LYS A 76 7.34 9.46 8.44
CA LYS A 76 6.91 9.65 9.82
C LYS A 76 6.43 8.35 10.45
N VAL A 77 6.72 8.20 11.74
CA VAL A 77 6.15 7.17 12.61
C VAL A 77 5.26 7.88 13.64
N GLN A 78 3.94 7.70 13.54
CA GLN A 78 2.95 8.50 14.27
C GLN A 78 2.61 7.95 15.65
N VAL A 79 2.80 6.64 15.89
CA VAL A 79 2.75 6.01 17.22
C VAL A 79 3.78 4.88 17.24
N PRO A 80 4.77 4.87 18.16
CA PRO A 80 5.60 3.70 18.36
C PRO A 80 4.74 2.60 18.99
N SER A 81 4.17 1.73 18.15
CA SER A 81 3.67 0.43 18.61
C SER A 81 4.87 -0.45 18.95
N PRO A 82 4.82 -1.31 19.99
CA PRO A 82 5.87 -2.30 20.27
C PRO A 82 6.22 -3.15 19.05
N GLU A 83 5.24 -3.34 18.16
CA GLU A 83 5.27 -4.13 16.92
C GLU A 83 6.06 -3.49 15.78
N HIS A 84 6.43 -2.20 15.91
CA HIS A 84 7.14 -1.42 14.90
C HIS A 84 8.39 -0.73 15.46
N SER A 85 8.92 -1.21 16.59
CA SER A 85 10.05 -0.59 17.30
C SER A 85 11.34 -0.48 16.46
N GLU A 86 11.44 -1.24 15.38
CA GLU A 86 12.59 -1.26 14.48
C GLU A 86 12.47 -0.28 13.29
N ILE A 87 11.27 0.17 12.93
CA ILE A 87 11.04 1.06 11.77
C ILE A 87 11.28 2.52 12.16
N LYS A 88 12.17 3.18 11.44
CA LYS A 88 12.57 4.57 11.68
C LYS A 88 12.27 5.44 10.47
N VAL A 89 12.17 6.74 10.73
CA VAL A 89 12.12 7.76 9.67
C VAL A 89 13.41 7.67 8.86
N GLY A 90 13.28 7.61 7.53
CA GLY A 90 14.38 7.42 6.60
C GLY A 90 14.57 5.98 6.10
N ASP A 91 13.92 4.99 6.72
CA ASP A 91 13.98 3.61 6.25
C ASP A 91 13.32 3.45 4.88
N ILE A 92 13.85 2.53 4.08
CA ILE A 92 13.32 2.17 2.77
C ILE A 92 12.66 0.80 2.87
N ILE A 93 11.34 0.76 2.70
CA ILE A 93 10.57 -0.48 2.67
C ILE A 93 10.38 -0.87 1.21
N THR A 94 10.73 -2.11 0.88
CA THR A 94 10.72 -2.63 -0.50
C THR A 94 9.77 -3.81 -0.67
N HIS A 95 9.42 -4.49 0.44
CA HIS A 95 8.55 -5.67 0.44
C HIS A 95 7.61 -5.68 1.64
N VAL A 96 6.40 -6.21 1.44
CA VAL A 96 5.48 -6.63 2.52
C VAL A 96 5.21 -8.11 2.30
N ASP A 97 5.42 -8.94 3.32
CA ASP A 97 5.18 -10.40 3.27
C ASP A 97 5.89 -11.09 2.08
N GLY A 98 7.07 -10.60 1.69
CA GLY A 98 7.83 -11.09 0.54
C GLY A 98 7.36 -10.59 -0.83
N ILE A 99 6.30 -9.77 -0.87
CA ILE A 99 5.75 -9.18 -2.09
C ILE A 99 6.42 -7.83 -2.34
N PRO A 100 7.14 -7.68 -3.46
CA PRO A 100 7.77 -6.41 -3.81
C PRO A 100 6.73 -5.37 -4.22
N PHE A 101 7.03 -4.11 -3.97
CA PHE A 101 6.22 -2.98 -4.44
C PHE A 101 7.12 -1.80 -4.81
N SER A 102 6.59 -0.88 -5.62
CA SER A 102 7.32 0.28 -6.12
C SER A 102 6.74 1.62 -5.70
N SER A 103 5.53 1.64 -5.13
CA SER A 103 4.78 2.85 -4.80
C SER A 103 4.01 2.76 -3.49
N ALA A 104 3.71 3.92 -2.89
CA ALA A 104 2.89 3.98 -1.67
C ALA A 104 1.46 3.46 -1.89
N ALA A 105 0.91 3.63 -3.10
CA ALA A 105 -0.40 3.09 -3.46
C ALA A 105 -0.41 1.55 -3.41
N GLU A 106 0.63 0.90 -3.93
CA GLU A 106 0.76 -0.57 -3.88
C GLU A 106 0.86 -1.09 -2.44
N VAL A 107 1.58 -0.40 -1.55
CA VAL A 107 1.67 -0.77 -0.12
C VAL A 107 0.28 -0.79 0.51
N VAL A 108 -0.53 0.24 0.28
CA VAL A 108 -1.90 0.30 0.82
C VAL A 108 -2.75 -0.83 0.28
N VAL A 109 -2.65 -1.12 -1.02
CA VAL A 109 -3.39 -2.22 -1.66
C VAL A 109 -3.00 -3.56 -1.05
N ILE A 110 -1.71 -3.87 -0.95
CA ILE A 110 -1.22 -5.15 -0.40
C ILE A 110 -1.68 -5.32 1.05
N LEU A 111 -1.54 -4.29 1.89
CA LEU A 111 -1.95 -4.35 3.29
C LEU A 111 -3.47 -4.45 3.47
N PHE A 112 -4.24 -3.79 2.61
CA PHE A 112 -5.70 -3.78 2.71
C PHE A 112 -6.33 -5.04 2.12
N LEU A 113 -5.67 -5.68 1.16
CA LEU A 113 -6.13 -6.88 0.46
C LEU A 113 -5.48 -8.16 1.00
N ASP A 114 -5.04 -8.19 2.27
CA ASP A 114 -4.42 -9.37 2.91
C ASP A 114 -3.27 -10.01 2.09
N GLY A 115 -2.37 -9.19 1.54
CA GLY A 115 -1.21 -9.71 0.80
C GLY A 115 -1.46 -10.03 -0.67
N ILE A 116 -2.53 -9.54 -1.29
CA ILE A 116 -2.72 -9.71 -2.74
C ILE A 116 -1.72 -8.83 -3.50
N ASN A 117 -0.92 -9.45 -4.38
CA ASN A 117 -0.01 -8.73 -5.28
C ASN A 117 -0.83 -7.88 -6.29
N PRO A 118 -0.53 -6.57 -6.44
CA PRO A 118 -1.26 -5.67 -7.35
C PRO A 118 -1.31 -6.14 -8.81
N SER A 119 -0.30 -6.89 -9.26
CA SER A 119 -0.26 -7.47 -10.62
C SER A 119 -1.28 -8.60 -10.84
N GLN A 120 -1.77 -9.24 -9.77
CA GLN A 120 -2.80 -10.29 -9.80
C GLN A 120 -4.23 -9.72 -9.71
N LEU A 121 -4.35 -8.41 -9.46
CA LEU A 121 -5.62 -7.73 -9.31
C LEU A 121 -6.56 -7.82 -10.53
N PRO A 122 -6.06 -7.81 -11.80
CA PRO A 122 -6.91 -8.07 -12.96
C PRO A 122 -7.49 -9.49 -12.99
N SER A 123 -6.86 -10.45 -12.30
CA SER A 123 -7.22 -11.88 -12.29
C SER A 123 -8.14 -12.26 -11.12
N LEU A 124 -8.20 -11.43 -10.08
CA LEU A 124 -8.80 -11.79 -8.77
C LEU A 124 -10.30 -11.48 -8.63
N LEU A 125 -10.99 -11.10 -9.71
CA LEU A 125 -12.46 -10.98 -9.74
C LEU A 125 -13.19 -12.34 -9.56
N THR A 126 -12.47 -13.41 -9.22
CA THR A 126 -13.02 -14.75 -8.95
C THR A 126 -12.47 -15.34 -7.64
N LEU A 127 -13.26 -15.16 -6.57
CA LEU A 127 -13.31 -15.93 -5.31
C LEU A 127 -12.17 -15.82 -4.25
N PRO A 128 -12.49 -16.12 -2.96
CA PRO A 128 -11.78 -15.60 -1.79
C PRO A 128 -10.87 -16.62 -1.09
N GLY A 129 -9.90 -16.14 -0.30
CA GLY A 129 -9.20 -16.95 0.70
C GLY A 129 -7.96 -16.33 1.34
N SER A 130 -8.13 -15.86 2.58
CA SER A 130 -7.28 -16.10 3.77
C SER A 130 -5.91 -15.42 4.01
N THR A 131 -5.84 -14.83 5.23
CA THR A 131 -4.82 -14.85 6.30
C THR A 131 -3.57 -13.94 6.33
N ASN A 132 -3.45 -13.29 7.51
CA ASN A 132 -2.37 -12.51 8.12
C ASN A 132 -0.91 -13.03 7.94
N HIS A 133 0.08 -12.12 7.81
CA HIS A 133 1.17 -11.80 8.77
C HIS A 133 2.52 -11.37 8.12
N ALA A 134 3.03 -10.22 8.60
CA ALA A 134 4.43 -9.76 8.79
C ALA A 134 5.31 -9.29 7.60
N ALA A 135 5.41 -7.96 7.45
CA ALA A 135 6.31 -7.25 6.53
C ALA A 135 7.79 -7.40 6.89
N LYS A 136 8.67 -7.47 5.88
CA LYS A 136 10.13 -7.53 6.06
C LYS A 136 10.75 -6.14 5.84
N LEU A 137 11.34 -5.60 6.91
CA LEU A 137 11.97 -4.28 6.96
C LEU A 137 13.42 -4.33 6.43
N ILE A 138 13.85 -3.32 5.68
CA ILE A 138 15.26 -3.03 5.45
C ILE A 138 15.55 -1.66 6.07
N THR A 139 16.31 -1.66 7.16
CA THR A 139 16.62 -0.48 7.99
C THR A 139 17.94 0.17 7.56
N TYR A 140 18.05 1.50 7.65
CA TYR A 140 19.36 2.19 7.65
C TYR A 140 19.45 3.18 8.83
N ALA A 141 20.65 3.29 9.43
CA ALA A 141 20.95 4.04 10.65
C ALA A 141 21.41 5.48 10.39
#